data_AF-A0A1Y5X9A7-F1
#
_entry.id   AF-A0A1Y5X9A7-F1
#
_cell.length_a   1.000
_cell.length_b   1.000
_cell.length_c   1.000
_cell.angle_alpha   90.00
_cell.angle_beta   90.00
_cell.angle_gamma   90.00
#
_symmetry.space_group_name_H-M   'P 1'
#
loop_
_entity.id
_entity.type
_entity.pdbx_description
1 polymer ?
#
loop_
_entity_poly.entity_id
_entity_poly.type
_entity_poly.pdbx_seq_one_letter_code
_entity_poly.pdbx_strand_id
1 'polypeptide(L)'
;MTETLVDHYDSYSRGLREYVASVAARLGVGMESCCVDTSRPAQVYVALDHRLDQFPGRDLALLWDEGTGWHAALDPGVGEDTVVVAKLHGAERPDPAMVARFVMSLNEKAG
;
A
#
# COMPACT_ATOMS: atom_id res chain seq x y z
N MET A 1 15.32 0.34 31.62
CA MET A 1 15.69 -0.48 30.45
C MET A 1 14.50 -0.48 29.48
N THR A 2 14.17 0.70 28.95
CA THR A 2 12.95 0.99 28.16
C THR A 2 13.21 2.01 27.06
N GLU A 3 14.34 2.73 27.09
CA GLU A 3 14.64 3.81 26.14
C GLU A 3 14.94 3.30 24.72
N THR A 4 15.58 2.14 24.54
CA THR A 4 15.98 1.66 23.20
C THR A 4 14.83 1.09 22.37
N LEU A 5 13.86 0.40 22.98
CA LEU A 5 12.74 -0.20 22.24
C LEU A 5 11.68 0.85 21.84
N VAL A 6 11.44 1.85 22.70
CA VAL A 6 10.48 2.92 22.43
C VAL A 6 11.00 3.86 21.33
N ASP A 7 12.28 4.21 21.36
CA ASP A 7 12.92 5.06 20.34
C ASP A 7 12.93 4.41 18.94
N HIS A 8 13.26 3.12 18.87
CA HIS A 8 13.22 2.37 17.61
C HIS A 8 11.81 2.17 17.06
N TYR A 9 10.80 2.02 17.94
CA TYR A 9 9.42 1.89 17.51
C TYR A 9 8.86 3.22 16.96
N ASP A 10 9.15 4.34 17.61
CA ASP A 10 8.71 5.68 17.18
C ASP A 10 9.39 6.09 15.85
N SER A 11 10.71 5.89 15.75
CA SER A 11 11.45 6.16 14.51
C SER A 11 11.00 5.28 13.35
N TYR A 12 10.74 4.00 13.58
CA TYR A 12 10.18 3.13 12.54
C TYR A 12 8.78 3.58 12.11
N SER A 13 7.90 3.85 13.09
CA SER A 13 6.52 4.27 12.84
C SER A 13 6.48 5.56 12.02
N ARG A 14 7.33 6.53 12.37
CA ARG A 14 7.49 7.77 11.63
C ARG A 14 8.04 7.53 10.23
N GLY A 15 9.10 6.74 10.09
CA GLY A 15 9.70 6.43 8.80
C GLY A 15 8.73 5.71 7.84
N LEU A 16 7.92 4.79 8.37
CA LEU A 16 6.88 4.14 7.57
C LEU A 16 5.80 5.13 7.13
N ARG A 17 5.34 6.01 8.02
CA ARG A 17 4.35 7.05 7.68
C ARG A 17 4.87 8.04 6.64
N GLU A 18 6.13 8.47 6.75
CA GLU A 18 6.77 9.37 5.77
C GLU A 18 6.93 8.68 4.39
N TYR A 19 7.27 7.39 4.40
CA TYR A 19 7.32 6.58 3.19
C TYR A 19 5.95 6.45 2.52
N VAL A 20 4.91 6.11 3.29
CA VAL A 20 3.53 6.00 2.80
C VAL A 20 3.03 7.33 2.27
N ALA A 21 3.32 8.45 2.94
CA ALA A 21 2.99 9.78 2.43
C ALA A 21 3.65 10.07 1.07
N SER A 22 4.89 9.63 0.88
CA SER A 22 5.60 9.77 -0.40
C SER A 22 4.97 8.90 -1.50
N VAL A 23 4.48 7.69 -1.16
CA VAL A 23 3.75 6.83 -2.09
C VAL A 23 2.40 7.44 -2.45
N ALA A 24 1.60 7.85 -1.45
CA ALA A 24 0.29 8.46 -1.61
C ALA A 24 0.34 9.70 -2.51
N ALA A 25 1.30 10.61 -2.25
CA ALA A 25 1.50 11.81 -3.05
C ALA A 25 1.77 11.50 -4.54
N ARG A 26 2.48 10.40 -4.84
CA ARG A 26 2.77 9.98 -6.21
C ARG A 26 1.60 9.26 -6.88
N LEU A 27 0.71 8.67 -6.10
CA LEU A 27 -0.55 8.10 -6.57
C LEU A 27 -1.65 9.15 -6.70
N GLY A 28 -1.39 10.40 -6.26
CA GLY A 28 -2.36 11.49 -6.31
C GLY A 28 -3.46 11.40 -5.26
N VAL A 29 -3.26 10.60 -4.20
CA VAL A 29 -4.20 10.43 -3.08
C VAL A 29 -3.65 11.08 -1.81
N GLY A 30 -4.55 11.51 -0.93
CA GLY A 30 -4.19 12.06 0.37
C GLY A 30 -3.92 10.98 1.42
N MET A 31 -3.29 11.36 2.52
CA MET A 31 -3.03 10.44 3.64
C MET A 31 -4.31 10.00 4.35
N GLU A 32 -5.41 10.73 4.19
CA GLU A 32 -6.75 10.35 4.63
C GLU A 32 -7.27 9.09 3.92
N SER A 33 -6.74 8.78 2.73
CA SER A 33 -7.01 7.53 2.00
C SER A 33 -6.10 6.38 2.45
N CYS A 34 -5.22 6.61 3.44
CA CYS A 34 -4.27 5.62 3.93
C CYS A 34 -4.58 5.20 5.36
N CYS A 35 -4.47 3.89 5.63
CA CYS A 35 -4.39 3.34 6.97
C CYS A 35 -2.99 2.76 7.17
N VAL A 36 -2.29 3.19 8.23
CA VAL A 36 -0.93 2.72 8.56
C VAL A 36 -0.97 2.11 9.96
N ASP A 37 -0.89 0.79 10.01
CA ASP A 37 -0.72 0.02 11.24
C ASP A 37 0.77 -0.30 11.43
N THR A 38 1.33 0.24 12.50
CA THR A 38 2.76 0.08 12.83
C THR A 38 3.00 -1.05 13.83
N SER A 39 1.95 -1.72 14.31
CA SER A 39 2.10 -2.95 15.09
C SER A 39 2.79 -4.01 14.23
N ARG A 40 3.65 -4.86 14.82
CA ARG A 40 4.44 -5.81 14.03
C ARG A 40 3.66 -7.13 13.86
N PRO A 41 3.54 -7.67 12.63
CA PRO A 41 4.03 -7.13 11.36
C PRO A 41 3.25 -5.90 10.89
N ALA A 42 3.98 -4.88 10.45
CA ALA A 42 3.37 -3.62 10.03
C ALA A 42 2.60 -3.78 8.72
N GLN A 43 1.50 -3.03 8.60
CA GLN A 43 0.59 -3.11 7.47
C GLN A 43 0.18 -1.71 7.00
N VAL A 44 -0.01 -1.58 5.68
CA VAL A 44 -0.54 -0.36 5.07
C VAL A 44 -1.66 -0.74 4.13
N TYR A 45 -2.71 0.07 4.15
CA TYR A 45 -3.79 0.08 3.18
C TYR A 45 -3.87 1.47 2.56
N VAL A 46 -4.02 1.56 1.24
CA VAL A 46 -4.25 2.79 0.50
C VAL A 46 -5.44 2.58 -0.44
N ALA A 47 -6.53 3.31 -0.21
CA ALA A 47 -7.65 3.34 -1.14
C ALA A 47 -7.27 4.10 -2.41
N LEU A 48 -7.62 3.54 -3.57
CA LEU A 48 -7.38 4.16 -4.87
C LEU A 48 -8.70 4.27 -5.64
N ASP A 49 -8.96 5.44 -6.22
CA ASP A 49 -10.04 5.61 -7.21
C ASP A 49 -9.75 4.94 -8.57
N HIS A 50 -8.69 4.13 -8.64
CA HIS A 50 -8.30 3.40 -9.83
C HIS A 50 -9.19 2.18 -10.01
N ARG A 51 -9.70 2.00 -11.22
CA ARG A 51 -10.49 0.83 -11.62
C ARG A 51 -9.75 0.05 -12.67
N LEU A 52 -9.83 -1.27 -12.57
CA LEU A 52 -9.36 -2.17 -13.61
C LEU A 52 -10.50 -2.46 -14.59
N ASP A 53 -10.20 -2.39 -15.89
CA ASP A 53 -11.19 -2.69 -16.94
C ASP A 53 -11.76 -4.12 -16.81
N GLN A 54 -10.96 -5.05 -16.29
CA GLN A 54 -11.34 -6.44 -16.04
C GLN A 54 -12.34 -6.61 -14.89
N PHE A 55 -12.46 -5.61 -14.00
CA PHE A 55 -13.29 -5.64 -12.79
C PHE A 55 -14.14 -4.34 -12.68
N PRO A 56 -15.13 -4.16 -13.57
CA PRO A 56 -15.93 -2.95 -13.59
C PRO A 56 -16.69 -2.77 -12.27
N GLY A 57 -16.66 -1.54 -11.74
CA GLY A 57 -17.38 -1.18 -10.50
C GLY A 57 -16.68 -1.57 -9.20
N ARG A 58 -15.44 -2.09 -9.27
CA ARG A 58 -14.59 -2.36 -8.11
C ARG A 58 -13.40 -1.41 -8.14
N ASP A 59 -13.25 -0.63 -7.07
CA ASP A 59 -12.09 0.22 -6.87
C ASP A 59 -10.89 -0.65 -6.44
N LEU A 60 -9.68 -0.14 -6.63
CA LEU A 60 -8.45 -0.80 -6.19
C LEU A 60 -8.06 -0.33 -4.79
N ALA A 61 -7.49 -1.24 -4.03
CA ALA A 61 -6.71 -0.94 -2.85
C ALA A 61 -5.26 -1.37 -3.10
N LEU A 62 -4.33 -0.57 -2.60
CA LEU A 62 -2.92 -0.94 -2.54
C LEU A 62 -2.58 -1.32 -1.10
N LEU A 63 -2.12 -2.55 -0.93
CA LEU A 63 -1.80 -3.15 0.35
C LEU A 63 -0.29 -3.33 0.47
N TRP A 64 0.24 -3.09 1.67
CA TRP A 64 1.60 -3.45 2.02
C TRP A 64 1.61 -4.24 3.31
N ASP A 65 2.42 -5.28 3.35
CA ASP A 65 2.72 -6.04 4.55
C ASP A 65 4.24 -6.16 4.69
N GLU A 66 4.75 -5.98 5.90
CA GLU A 66 6.18 -6.02 6.21
C GLU A 66 6.86 -7.30 5.73
N GLY A 67 6.18 -8.45 5.79
CA GLY A 67 6.76 -9.72 5.36
C GLY A 67 6.69 -9.96 3.85
N THR A 68 5.75 -9.31 3.16
CA THR A 68 5.39 -9.71 1.79
C THR A 68 5.47 -8.58 0.76
N GLY A 69 5.62 -7.32 1.18
CA GLY A 69 5.75 -6.15 0.30
C GLY A 69 4.41 -5.63 -0.22
N TRP A 70 4.45 -4.94 -1.37
CA TRP A 70 3.29 -4.28 -1.98
C TRP A 70 2.48 -5.22 -2.89
N HIS A 71 1.16 -5.14 -2.78
CA HIS A 71 0.20 -5.85 -3.63
C HIS A 71 -0.98 -4.95 -3.96
N ALA A 72 -1.48 -5.06 -5.19
CA ALA A 72 -2.76 -4.48 -5.57
C ALA A 72 -3.86 -5.52 -5.33
N ALA A 73 -4.95 -5.08 -4.74
CA ALA A 73 -6.14 -5.87 -4.53
C ALA A 73 -7.38 -5.08 -4.98
N LEU A 74 -8.46 -5.78 -5.30
CA LEU A 74 -9.77 -5.13 -5.34
C LEU A 74 -10.11 -4.69 -3.93
N ASP A 75 -10.63 -3.46 -3.79
CA ASP A 75 -11.14 -2.98 -2.51
C ASP A 75 -12.22 -3.96 -2.04
N PRO A 76 -12.04 -4.62 -0.88
CA PRO A 76 -13.06 -5.47 -0.32
C PRO A 76 -14.18 -4.55 0.17
N GLY A 77 -15.36 -4.65 -0.44
CA GLY A 77 -16.56 -4.10 0.18
C GLY A 77 -16.70 -4.66 1.61
N VAL A 78 -17.47 -3.98 2.45
CA VAL A 78 -17.66 -4.41 3.85
C VAL A 78 -18.12 -5.88 3.90
N GLY A 79 -17.27 -6.76 4.45
CA GLY A 79 -17.55 -8.19 4.62
C GLY A 79 -17.14 -9.10 3.46
N GLU A 80 -16.42 -8.60 2.45
CA GLU A 80 -15.89 -9.41 1.34
C GLU A 80 -14.41 -9.80 1.54
N ASP A 81 -14.02 -10.91 0.92
CA ASP A 81 -12.63 -11.34 0.86
C ASP A 81 -11.81 -10.43 -0.07
N THR A 82 -10.61 -10.07 0.37
CA THR A 82 -9.64 -9.31 -0.43
C THR A 82 -9.16 -10.16 -1.62
N VAL A 83 -9.41 -9.68 -2.84
CA VAL A 83 -8.93 -10.33 -4.07
C VAL A 83 -7.65 -9.64 -4.53
N VAL A 84 -6.50 -10.29 -4.32
CA VAL A 84 -5.20 -9.79 -4.82
C VAL A 84 -5.12 -10.00 -6.33
N VAL A 85 -4.87 -8.91 -7.07
CA VAL A 85 -4.79 -8.92 -8.54
C VAL A 85 -3.36 -8.90 -9.06
N ALA A 86 -2.43 -8.32 -8.29
CA ALA A 86 -1.02 -8.27 -8.66
C ALA A 86 -0.11 -8.05 -7.45
N LYS A 87 1.14 -8.48 -7.55
CA LYS A 87 2.19 -8.26 -6.55
C LYS A 87 3.37 -7.51 -7.16
N LEU A 88 3.89 -6.51 -6.44
CA LEU A 88 5.17 -5.89 -6.76
C LEU A 88 6.29 -6.70 -6.10
N HIS A 89 7.10 -7.36 -6.92
CA HIS A 89 8.25 -8.11 -6.45
C HIS A 89 9.49 -7.22 -6.32
N GLY A 90 10.36 -7.54 -5.36
CA GLY A 90 11.63 -6.84 -5.17
C GLY A 90 11.85 -6.45 -3.72
N ALA A 91 12.34 -5.23 -3.49
CA ALA A 91 12.53 -4.69 -2.16
C ALA A 91 11.19 -4.59 -1.41
N GLU A 92 11.24 -4.77 -0.09
CA GLU A 92 10.08 -4.65 0.80
C GLU A 92 9.49 -3.23 0.74
N ARG A 93 10.35 -2.21 0.80
CA ARG A 93 9.99 -0.80 0.62
C ARG A 93 10.75 -0.24 -0.60
N PRO A 94 10.24 -0.47 -1.82
CA PRO A 94 10.87 0.03 -3.04
C PRO A 94 10.71 1.55 -3.13
N ASP A 95 11.42 2.20 -4.06
CA ASP A 95 11.24 3.62 -4.35
C ASP A 95 9.74 3.94 -4.59
N PRO A 96 9.18 5.00 -3.99
CA PRO A 96 7.77 5.38 -4.20
C PRO A 96 7.36 5.53 -5.68
N ALA A 97 8.30 5.87 -6.58
CA ALA A 97 8.09 5.89 -8.03
C ALA A 97 7.77 4.52 -8.60
N MET A 98 8.44 3.49 -8.09
CA MET A 98 8.24 2.12 -8.52
C MET A 98 6.85 1.62 -8.12
N VAL A 99 6.39 1.98 -6.93
CA VAL A 99 5.04 1.66 -6.45
C VAL A 99 3.97 2.33 -7.32
N ALA A 100 4.12 3.63 -7.59
CA ALA A 100 3.18 4.35 -8.45
C ALA A 100 3.16 3.79 -9.88
N ARG A 101 4.33 3.49 -10.46
CA ARG A 101 4.43 2.86 -11.79
C ARG A 101 3.78 1.49 -11.82
N PHE A 102 3.95 0.70 -10.76
CA PHE A 102 3.30 -0.60 -10.64
C PHE A 102 1.77 -0.46 -10.74
N VAL A 103 1.15 0.46 -9.99
CA VAL A 103 -0.30 0.70 -10.05
C VAL A 103 -0.75 1.13 -11.44
N MET A 104 -0.05 2.10 -12.06
CA MET A 104 -0.41 2.57 -13.41
C MET A 104 -0.33 1.45 -14.46
N SER A 105 0.62 0.52 -14.32
CA SER A 105 0.80 -0.59 -15.26
C SER A 105 -0.30 -1.65 -15.22
N LEU A 106 -1.15 -1.64 -14.18
CA LEU A 106 -2.22 -2.64 -14.05
C LEU A 106 -3.29 -2.49 -15.14
N ASN A 107 -3.51 -1.27 -15.63
CA ASN A 107 -4.40 -1.01 -16.77
C ASN A 107 -3.71 -1.18 -18.13
N GLU A 108 -2.38 -1.14 -18.18
CA GLU A 108 -1.64 -1.35 -19.43
C GLU A 108 -1.57 -2.84 -19.84
N LYS A 109 -1.77 -3.76 -18.89
CA LYS A 109 -1.75 -5.22 -19.12
C LYS A 109 -3.11 -5.85 -19.43
N ALA A 110 -4.17 -5.06 -19.58
CA ALA A 110 -5.51 -5.51 -19.92
C ALA A 110 -5.85 -5.41 -21.43
N GLY A 111 -4.83 -5.39 -22.30
CA GLY A 111 -4.95 -5.39 -23.77
C GLY A 111 -4.34 -6.64 -24.41
#